data_AF-A0A7C9VQR9-F1
#
_entry.id   AF-A0A7C9VQR9-F1
#
_cell.length_a   1.000
_cell.length_b   1.000
_cell.length_c   1.000
_cell.angle_alpha   90.00
_cell.angle_beta   90.00
_cell.angle_gamma   90.00
#
_symmetry.space_group_name_H-M   'P 1'
#
loop_
_entity.id
_entity.type
_entity.pdbx_description
1 polymer ?
#
loop_
_entity_poly.entity_id
_entity_poly.type
_entity_poly.pdbx_seq_one_letter_code
_entity_poly.pdbx_strand_id
1 'polypeptide(L)'
;MAKLTEPLEAETEQQIDAVLKRLSNSNDVGADLLRVLDIAIGITGADMGTLQRFDERADCLTIVASRGLSSEALSFFGAVRRDTNTSCAAALMRR
;
A
#
# COMPACT_ATOMS: atom_id res chain seq x y z
N MET A 1 -2.95 10.09 -13.76
CA MET A 1 -2.43 10.10 -12.37
C MET A 1 -3.17 11.20 -11.64
N ALA A 2 -3.82 10.89 -10.51
CA ALA A 2 -4.43 11.92 -9.68
C ALA A 2 -3.34 12.88 -9.20
N LYS A 3 -3.43 14.16 -9.55
CA LYS A 3 -2.63 15.19 -8.93
C LYS A 3 -3.40 15.66 -7.71
N LEU A 4 -2.72 15.76 -6.56
CA LEU A 4 -3.25 16.51 -5.43
C LEU A 4 -3.37 17.96 -5.89
N THR A 5 -4.59 18.41 -6.17
CA THR A 5 -4.88 19.75 -6.68
C THR A 5 -4.91 20.80 -5.58
N GLU A 6 -4.93 20.37 -4.32
CA GLU A 6 -4.91 21.19 -3.13
C GLU A 6 -3.71 20.82 -2.25
N PRO A 7 -3.11 21.79 -1.54
CA PRO A 7 -2.06 21.50 -0.56
C PRO A 7 -2.55 20.51 0.49
N LEU A 8 -1.69 19.60 0.92
CA LEU A 8 -2.01 18.74 2.05
C LEU A 8 -2.17 19.60 3.31
N GLU A 9 -3.09 19.21 4.18
CA GLU A 9 -3.21 19.86 5.48
C GLU A 9 -1.91 19.65 6.29
N ALA A 10 -1.51 20.66 7.07
CA ALA A 10 -0.26 20.62 7.83
C ALA A 10 -0.14 19.41 8.76
N GLU A 11 -1.26 18.88 9.26
CA GLU A 11 -1.29 17.64 10.04
C GLU A 11 -0.88 16.42 9.21
N THR A 12 -1.37 16.32 7.97
CA THR A 12 -1.01 15.22 7.06
C THR A 12 0.47 15.29 6.68
N GLU A 13 1.00 16.48 6.43
CA GLU A 13 2.44 16.67 6.16
C GLU A 13 3.30 16.22 7.35
N GLN A 14 2.91 16.59 8.58
CA GLN A 14 3.60 16.16 9.80
C GLN A 14 3.54 14.64 9.99
N GLN A 15 2.40 14.01 9.68
CA GLN A 15 2.25 12.56 9.75
C GLN A 15 3.16 11.84 8.74
N ILE A 16 3.26 12.36 7.52
CA ILE A 16 4.18 11.82 6.49
C ILE A 16 5.63 11.90 6.98
N ASP A 17 6.06 13.07 7.48
CA ASP A 17 7.42 13.26 7.99
C ASP A 17 7.76 12.32 9.15
N ALA A 18 6.81 12.11 10.06
CA ALA A 18 6.97 11.19 11.17
C ALA A 18 7.14 9.74 10.70
N VAL A 19 6.36 9.32 9.70
CA VAL A 19 6.45 7.98 9.11
C VAL A 19 7.77 7.79 8.37
N LEU A 20 8.21 8.77 7.58
CA LEU A 20 9.51 8.71 6.88
C LEU A 20 10.67 8.54 7.87
N LYS A 21 10.70 9.33 8.95
CA LYS A 21 11.73 9.21 10.00
C LYS A 21 11.74 7.83 10.66
N ARG A 22 10.58 7.22 10.86
CA ARG A 22 10.46 5.86 11.42
C ARG A 22 10.96 4.82 10.44
N LEU A 23 10.51 4.87 9.19
CA LEU A 23 10.93 3.94 8.14
C LEU A 23 12.46 3.92 7.97
N SER A 24 13.13 5.07 8.11
CA SER A 24 14.59 5.15 8.03
C SER A 24 15.32 4.50 9.22
N ASN A 25 14.65 4.26 10.35
CA ASN A 25 15.27 3.82 11.61
C ASN A 25 14.69 2.52 12.18
N SER A 26 13.73 1.89 11.50
CA SER A 26 12.91 0.80 12.05
C SER A 26 13.43 -0.59 11.70
N ASN A 27 13.34 -1.50 12.68
CA ASN A 27 13.54 -2.94 12.49
C ASN A 27 12.22 -3.67 12.15
N ASP A 28 11.06 -3.03 12.31
CA ASP A 28 9.73 -3.58 11.99
C ASP A 28 9.08 -2.77 10.87
N VAL A 29 9.40 -3.18 9.65
CA VAL A 29 8.91 -2.55 8.42
C VAL A 29 7.40 -2.74 8.25
N GLY A 30 6.79 -3.78 8.82
CA GLY A 30 5.37 -4.09 8.62
C GLY A 30 4.44 -3.07 9.26
N ALA A 31 4.70 -2.73 10.53
CA ALA A 31 3.90 -1.75 11.26
C ALA A 31 3.99 -0.34 10.63
N ASP A 32 5.15 0.03 10.11
CA ASP A 32 5.32 1.33 9.46
C ASP A 32 4.63 1.39 8.09
N LEU A 33 4.62 0.30 7.32
CA LEU A 33 3.87 0.21 6.05
C LEU A 33 2.35 0.32 6.24
N LEU A 34 1.80 -0.21 7.33
CA LEU A 34 0.38 0.01 7.67
C LEU A 34 0.08 1.50 7.86
N ARG A 35 0.98 2.25 8.49
CA ARG A 35 0.77 3.69 8.70
C ARG A 35 0.89 4.49 7.42
N VAL A 36 1.81 4.10 6.52
CA VAL A 36 1.85 4.66 5.15
C VAL A 36 0.51 4.46 4.45
N LEU A 37 -0.07 3.27 4.54
CA LEU A 37 -1.36 2.96 3.95
C LEU A 37 -2.50 3.79 4.56
N ASP A 38 -2.51 3.97 5.89
CA ASP A 38 -3.51 4.80 6.57
C ASP A 38 -3.51 6.25 6.07
N ILE A 39 -2.32 6.84 5.91
CA ILE A 39 -2.17 8.19 5.35
C ILE A 39 -2.67 8.24 3.90
N ALA A 40 -2.29 7.27 3.07
CA ALA A 40 -2.72 7.24 1.67
C ALA A 40 -4.25 7.12 1.52
N ILE A 41 -4.89 6.31 2.37
CA ILE A 41 -6.35 6.19 2.44
C ILE A 41 -6.98 7.53 2.83
N GLY A 42 -6.45 8.19 3.87
CA GLY A 42 -6.92 9.51 4.30
C GLY A 42 -6.82 10.58 3.20
N ILE A 43 -5.67 10.66 2.52
CA ILE A 43 -5.43 11.62 1.42
C ILE A 43 -6.37 11.38 0.24
N THR A 44 -6.64 10.12 -0.07
CA THR A 44 -7.46 9.77 -1.25
C THR A 44 -8.96 9.73 -0.96
N GLY A 45 -9.36 9.80 0.32
CA GLY A 45 -10.74 9.58 0.74
C GLY A 45 -11.24 8.16 0.43
N ALA A 46 -10.34 7.18 0.31
CA ALA A 46 -10.71 5.81 0.06
C ALA A 46 -11.30 5.15 1.31
N ASP A 47 -12.18 4.16 1.12
CA ASP A 47 -12.70 3.35 2.24
C ASP A 47 -11.77 2.20 2.63
N MET A 48 -10.95 1.73 1.68
CA MET A 48 -10.11 0.53 1.80
C MET A 48 -8.84 0.67 0.98
N GLY A 49 -7.82 -0.14 1.29
CA GLY A 49 -6.60 -0.17 0.50
C GLY A 49 -5.65 -1.31 0.85
N THR A 50 -4.71 -1.58 -0.06
CA THR A 50 -3.61 -2.53 0.13
C THR A 50 -2.31 -1.96 -0.37
N LEU A 51 -1.21 -2.32 0.31
CA LEU A 51 0.15 -2.14 -0.19
C LEU A 51 0.70 -3.50 -0.62
N GLN A 52 1.22 -3.58 -1.83
CA GLN A 52 1.77 -4.81 -2.39
C GLN A 52 3.25 -4.65 -2.72
N ARG A 53 4.05 -5.64 -2.34
CA ARG A 53 5.46 -5.74 -2.67
C ARG A 53 5.66 -6.81 -3.74
N PHE A 54 6.41 -6.46 -4.78
CA PHE A 54 6.87 -7.44 -5.76
C PHE A 54 7.94 -8.34 -5.17
N ASP A 55 7.73 -9.65 -5.24
CA ASP A 55 8.70 -10.69 -4.93
C ASP A 55 9.29 -11.22 -6.24
N GLU A 56 10.55 -10.89 -6.48
CA GLU A 56 11.26 -11.28 -7.70
C GLU A 56 11.49 -12.79 -7.81
N ARG A 57 11.60 -13.50 -6.69
CA ARG A 57 11.84 -14.95 -6.68
C ARG A 57 10.57 -15.71 -7.03
N ALA A 58 9.42 -15.24 -6.56
CA ALA A 58 8.12 -15.87 -6.78
C ALA A 58 7.39 -15.35 -8.04
N ASP A 59 7.90 -14.27 -8.66
CA ASP A 59 7.29 -13.47 -9.73
C ASP A 59 5.82 -13.14 -9.44
N CYS A 60 5.57 -12.60 -8.25
CA CYS A 60 4.23 -12.19 -7.82
C CYS A 60 4.26 -10.97 -6.92
N LEU A 61 3.10 -10.32 -6.79
CA LEU A 61 2.85 -9.30 -5.79
C LEU A 61 2.33 -9.96 -4.51
N THR A 62 2.88 -9.59 -3.37
CA THR A 62 2.43 -10.02 -2.03
C THR A 62 1.85 -8.85 -1.27
N ILE A 63 0.71 -9.05 -0.62
CA ILE A 63 0.12 -8.01 0.25
C ILE A 63 0.96 -7.92 1.52
N VAL A 64 1.51 -6.73 1.79
CA VAL A 64 2.34 -6.46 2.97
C VAL A 64 1.66 -5.52 3.97
N ALA A 65 0.59 -4.84 3.56
CA ALA A 65 -0.30 -4.05 4.43
C ALA A 65 -1.71 -3.99 3.82
N SER A 66 -2.73 -3.95 4.67
CA SER A 66 -4.14 -3.89 4.25
C SER A 66 -5.02 -3.18 5.28
N ARG A 67 -6.04 -2.47 4.80
CA ARG A 67 -7.13 -1.89 5.60
C ARG A 67 -8.48 -2.12 4.92
N GLY A 68 -9.48 -2.46 5.73
CA GLY A 68 -10.89 -2.57 5.32
C GLY A 68 -11.27 -3.86 4.57
N LEU A 69 -10.30 -4.63 4.07
CA LEU A 69 -10.57 -5.91 3.41
C LEU A 69 -10.75 -7.05 4.41
N SER A 70 -11.64 -7.99 4.09
CA SER A 70 -11.87 -9.19 4.91
C SER A 70 -10.68 -10.15 4.83
N SER A 71 -10.55 -11.03 5.83
CA SER A 71 -9.51 -12.05 5.85
C SER A 71 -9.61 -13.01 4.65
N GLU A 72 -10.82 -13.31 4.18
CA GLU A 72 -11.05 -14.15 3.00
C GLU A 72 -10.52 -13.47 1.73
N ALA A 73 -10.80 -12.17 1.56
CA ALA A 73 -10.26 -11.40 0.44
C ALA A 73 -8.73 -11.34 0.49
N LEU A 74 -8.15 -11.13 1.67
CA LEU A 74 -6.69 -11.10 1.83
C LEU A 74 -6.02 -12.45 1.58
N SER A 75 -6.67 -13.56 1.96
CA SER A 75 -6.20 -14.90 1.64
C SER A 75 -6.25 -15.15 0.13
N PHE A 76 -7.36 -14.78 -0.51
CA PHE A 76 -7.54 -14.94 -1.95
C PHE A 76 -6.52 -14.13 -2.77
N PHE A 77 -6.24 -12.90 -2.36
CA PHE A 77 -5.27 -12.01 -3.02
C PHE A 77 -3.86 -12.04 -2.40
N GLY A 78 -3.56 -13.02 -1.55
CA GLY A 78 -2.28 -13.09 -0.82
C GLY A 78 -1.07 -13.15 -1.74
N ALA A 79 -1.21 -13.76 -2.92
CA ALA A 79 -0.25 -13.73 -4.01
C ALA A 79 -0.95 -13.39 -5.33
N VAL A 80 -0.67 -12.21 -5.88
CA VAL A 80 -1.20 -11.76 -7.17
C VAL A 80 -0.15 -12.01 -8.25
N ARG A 81 -0.46 -12.92 -9.17
CA ARG A 81 0.37 -13.27 -10.33
C ARG A 81 -0.09 -12.51 -11.57
N ARG A 82 0.69 -12.55 -12.65
CA ARG A 82 0.41 -11.83 -13.91
C ARG A 82 -0.92 -12.25 -14.56
N ASP A 83 -1.32 -13.50 -14.38
CA ASP A 83 -2.56 -14.09 -14.89
C ASP A 83 -3.76 -13.92 -13.94
N THR A 84 -3.54 -13.36 -12.74
CA THR A 84 -4.62 -13.09 -11.80
C THR A 84 -5.49 -11.96 -12.35
N ASN A 85 -6.82 -12.13 -12.40
CA ASN A 85 -7.71 -11.13 -12.99
C ASN A 85 -7.96 -9.92 -12.06
N THR A 86 -6.93 -9.11 -11.82
CA THR A 86 -6.96 -7.92 -10.96
C THR A 86 -6.25 -6.74 -11.63
N SER A 87 -6.56 -5.53 -11.18
CA SER A 87 -5.84 -4.31 -11.61
C SER A 87 -4.35 -4.37 -11.25
N CYS A 88 -4.00 -4.94 -10.11
CA CYS A 88 -2.62 -5.07 -9.65
C CYS A 88 -1.80 -6.02 -10.53
N ALA A 89 -2.40 -7.14 -10.99
CA ALA A 89 -1.78 -8.02 -11.97
C ALA A 89 -1.55 -7.32 -13.31
N ALA A 90 -2.53 -6.54 -13.79
CA ALA A 90 -2.38 -5.75 -15.00
C ALA A 90 -1.26 -4.70 -14.89
N ALA A 91 -1.04 -4.13 -13.71
CA ALA A 91 0.10 -3.26 -13.44
C ALA A 91 1.43 -4.03 -13.43
N LEU A 92 1.47 -5.22 -12.82
CA LEU A 92 2.65 -6.09 -12.81
C LEU A 92 3.08 -6.50 -14.23
N MET A 93 2.14 -6.77 -15.13
CA MET A 93 2.44 -7.09 -16.54
C MET A 93 3.20 -6.00 -17.29
N ARG A 94 3.14 -4.74 -16.81
CA ARG A 94 3.77 -3.57 -17.44
C ARG A 94 5.08 -3.15 -16.77
N ARG A 95 5.51 -3.83 -15.71
CA ARG A 95 6.83 -3.67 -15.09
C ARG A 95 7.89 -4.37 -15.93
#